data_AF-A0A662H0B5-F1
#
_entry.id   AF-A0A662H0B5-F1
#
_cell.length_a   1.000
_cell.length_b   1.000
_cell.length_c   1.000
_cell.angle_alpha   90.00
_cell.angle_beta   90.00
_cell.angle_gamma   90.00
#
_symmetry.space_group_name_H-M   'P 1'
#
loop_
_entity.id
_entity.type
_entity.pdbx_description
1 polymer ?
#
loop_
_entity_poly.entity_id
_entity_poly.type
_entity_poly.pdbx_seq_one_letter_code
_entity_poly.pdbx_strand_id
1 'polypeptide(L)'
;MPEKVLKGIPASPGVATGRVLKITNLLLEINEQLELKTDSHYVLVIPFSTPALLLVIMNAAAVVTEMGGTTSHTAIICRELCIPCVVG
;
A
#
# COMPACT_ATOMS: atom_id res chain seq x y z
N MET A 1 25.63 -3.28 -8.00
CA MET A 1 24.52 -4.23 -7.75
C MET A 1 23.40 -3.43 -7.11
N PRO A 2 22.15 -3.42 -7.60
CA PRO A 2 21.09 -2.87 -6.79
C PRO A 2 20.93 -3.80 -5.59
N GLU A 3 21.17 -3.28 -4.39
CA GLU A 3 20.93 -3.99 -3.12
C GLU A 3 19.46 -4.43 -3.08
N LYS A 4 19.24 -5.75 -2.98
CA LYS A 4 17.94 -6.46 -2.79
C LYS A 4 16.68 -5.70 -3.29
N VAL A 5 16.27 -6.02 -4.52
CA VAL A 5 14.96 -5.60 -5.06
C VAL A 5 13.98 -6.76 -4.96
N LEU A 6 12.83 -6.53 -4.30
CA LEU A 6 11.70 -7.45 -4.32
C LEU A 6 10.89 -7.27 -5.60
N LYS A 7 10.30 -8.37 -6.10
CA LYS A 7 9.45 -8.37 -7.29
C LYS A 7 8.06 -8.82 -6.91
N GLY A 8 7.06 -8.27 -7.58
CA GLY A 8 5.66 -8.67 -7.49
C GLY A 8 4.95 -8.38 -8.80
N ILE A 9 3.63 -8.43 -8.78
CA ILE A 9 2.76 -8.18 -9.93
C ILE A 9 2.49 -6.67 -10.03
N PRO A 10 2.76 -6.02 -11.17
CA PRO A 10 2.43 -4.61 -11.35
C PRO A 10 0.91 -4.41 -11.38
N ALA A 11 0.38 -3.63 -10.45
CA ALA A 11 -1.06 -3.41 -10.29
C ALA A 11 -1.49 -2.00 -10.71
N SER A 12 -0.69 -0.98 -10.39
CA SER A 12 -0.92 0.41 -10.78
C SER A 12 0.40 1.09 -11.13
N PRO A 13 0.49 1.78 -12.28
CA PRO A 13 1.74 2.38 -12.75
C PRO A 13 2.16 3.60 -11.92
N GLY A 14 3.47 3.83 -11.88
CA GLY A 14 4.07 5.03 -11.27
C GLY A 14 5.27 4.70 -10.40
N VAL A 15 5.87 5.73 -9.82
CA VAL A 15 7.06 5.62 -8.95
C VAL A 15 6.87 6.56 -7.77
N ALA A 16 7.07 6.04 -6.57
CA ALA A 16 7.06 6.82 -5.35
C ALA A 16 8.01 6.25 -4.31
N THR A 17 8.41 7.10 -3.38
CA THR A 17 9.30 6.77 -2.27
C THR A 17 8.74 7.37 -0.99
N GLY A 18 8.91 6.69 0.12
CA GLY A 18 8.38 7.14 1.41
C GLY A 18 8.79 6.22 2.55
N ARG A 19 8.48 6.63 3.78
CA ARG A 19 8.67 5.78 4.96
C ARG A 19 7.72 4.60 4.89
N VAL A 20 8.18 3.41 5.25
CA VAL A 20 7.33 2.21 5.22
C VAL A 20 6.36 2.23 6.40
N LEU A 21 5.07 2.17 6.11
CA LEU A 21 4.02 1.88 7.06
C LEU A 21 3.58 0.44 6.86
N LYS A 22 4.04 -0.46 7.73
CA LYS A 22 3.65 -1.88 7.69
C LYS A 22 2.48 -2.11 8.66
N ILE A 23 1.39 -2.66 8.14
CA ILE A 23 0.25 -3.13 8.94
C ILE A 23 0.16 -4.64 8.78
N THR A 24 0.46 -5.38 9.85
CA THR A 24 0.39 -6.85 9.89
C THR A 24 -0.88 -7.34 10.56
N ASN A 25 -1.39 -6.60 11.55
CA ASN A 25 -2.63 -6.95 12.24
C ASN A 25 -3.63 -5.80 12.13
N LEU A 26 -4.50 -5.88 11.11
CA LEU A 26 -5.48 -4.84 10.79
C LEU A 26 -6.38 -4.47 11.99
N LEU A 27 -6.68 -5.41 12.89
CA LEU A 27 -7.61 -5.17 14.01
C LEU A 27 -6.96 -4.42 15.19
N LEU A 28 -5.64 -4.49 15.33
CA LEU A 28 -4.92 -3.84 16.43
C LEU A 28 -4.28 -2.50 16.01
N GLU A 29 -3.81 -2.42 14.77
CA GLU A 29 -2.86 -1.37 14.36
C GLU A 29 -3.53 -0.14 13.71
N ILE A 30 -4.81 -0.21 13.31
CA ILE A 30 -5.52 0.92 12.68
C ILE A 30 -5.67 2.10 13.65
N ASN A 31 -5.86 1.84 14.94
CA ASN A 31 -6.04 2.87 15.96
C ASN A 31 -4.72 3.51 16.42
N GLU A 32 -3.64 2.73 16.50
CA GLU A 32 -2.32 3.23 16.96
C GLU A 32 -1.57 4.00 15.87
N GLN A 33 -1.80 3.70 14.58
CA GLN A 33 -1.08 4.33 13.47
C GLN A 33 -1.77 5.58 12.89
N LEU A 34 -2.84 6.07 13.53
CA LEU A 34 -3.51 7.33 13.15
C LEU A 34 -2.57 8.54 13.27
N GLU A 35 -1.60 8.52 14.19
CA GLU A 35 -0.62 9.60 14.36
C GLU A 35 0.39 9.68 13.19
N LEU A 36 0.58 8.60 12.43
CA LEU A 36 1.43 8.58 11.23
C LEU A 36 0.71 9.14 9.99
N LYS A 37 -0.60 9.42 10.07
CA LYS A 37 -1.40 9.96 8.96
C LYS A 37 -1.15 11.44 8.65
N THR A 38 -0.41 12.14 9.51
CA THR A 38 -0.09 13.57 9.34
C THR A 38 1.14 13.81 8.47
N ASP A 39 1.99 12.79 8.29
CA ASP A 39 3.10 12.82 7.34
C ASP A 39 2.61 12.21 6.01
N SER A 40 2.06 13.05 5.14
CA SER A 40 1.89 12.69 3.73
C SER A 40 3.23 12.12 3.22
N HIS A 41 3.20 11.06 2.40
CA HIS A 41 4.38 10.38 1.82
C HIS A 41 4.92 9.11 2.52
N TYR A 42 4.05 8.17 2.90
CA TYR A 42 4.45 6.80 3.29
C TYR A 42 4.16 5.75 2.21
N VAL A 43 4.89 4.64 2.25
CA VAL A 43 4.62 3.43 1.46
C VAL A 43 3.90 2.43 2.34
N LEU A 44 2.65 2.12 1.99
CA LEU A 44 1.82 1.19 2.74
C LEU A 44 2.14 -0.25 2.37
N VAL A 45 2.42 -1.10 3.36
CA VAL A 45 2.68 -2.53 3.18
C VAL A 45 1.71 -3.33 4.04
N ILE A 46 0.81 -4.10 3.40
CA ILE A 46 -0.25 -4.87 4.08
C ILE A 46 -0.39 -6.27 3.50
N PRO A 47 -0.85 -7.27 4.27
CA PRO A 47 -1.07 -8.62 3.72
C PRO A 47 -2.20 -8.63 2.68
N PHE A 48 -3.28 -7.91 2.94
CA PHE A 48 -4.43 -7.76 2.04
C PHE A 48 -5.16 -6.44 2.30
N SER A 49 -5.83 -5.90 1.27
CA SER A 49 -6.67 -4.71 1.42
C SER A 49 -8.08 -5.06 1.89
N THR A 50 -8.66 -4.22 2.75
CA THR A 50 -10.09 -4.21 3.06
C THR A 50 -10.66 -2.81 2.82
N PRO A 51 -11.98 -2.66 2.63
CA PRO A 51 -12.61 -1.34 2.48
C PRO A 51 -12.32 -0.38 3.65
N ALA A 52 -12.10 -0.90 4.87
CA ALA A 52 -11.75 -0.09 6.04
C ALA A 52 -10.39 0.62 5.91
N LEU A 53 -9.49 0.11 5.06
CA LEU A 53 -8.18 0.71 4.79
C LEU A 53 -8.21 1.78 3.70
N LEU A 54 -9.36 2.07 3.09
CA LEU A 54 -9.45 3.04 2.00
C LEU A 54 -8.83 4.39 2.37
N LEU A 55 -9.15 4.94 3.54
CA LEU A 55 -8.62 6.23 3.98
C LEU A 55 -7.10 6.19 4.22
N VAL A 56 -6.55 5.03 4.56
CA VAL A 56 -5.09 4.84 4.69
C VAL A 56 -4.48 4.80 3.29
N ILE A 57 -5.04 4.00 2.38
CA ILE A 57 -4.58 3.90 0.99
C ILE A 57 -4.58 5.28 0.31
N MET A 58 -5.65 6.07 0.46
CA MET A 58 -5.77 7.40 -0.16
C MET A 58 -4.65 8.39 0.24
N ASN A 59 -4.03 8.21 1.40
CA ASN A 59 -2.94 9.07 1.87
C ASN A 59 -1.55 8.45 1.60
N ALA A 60 -1.48 7.23 1.07
CA ALA A 60 -0.23 6.55 0.78
C ALA A 60 0.39 7.06 -0.52
N ALA A 61 1.72 7.16 -0.55
CA ALA A 61 2.46 7.45 -1.77
C ALA A 61 2.60 6.23 -2.69
N ALA A 62 2.62 5.01 -2.12
CA ALA A 62 2.55 3.75 -2.86
C ALA A 62 1.99 2.64 -1.95
N VAL A 63 1.48 1.58 -2.57
CA VAL A 63 0.92 0.42 -1.87
C VAL A 63 1.59 -0.87 -2.34
N VAL A 64 1.98 -1.70 -1.38
CA VAL A 64 2.48 -3.06 -1.60
C VAL A 64 1.60 -4.03 -0.83
N THR A 65 1.11 -5.09 -1.49
CA THR A 65 0.34 -6.14 -0.80
C THR A 65 0.91 -7.54 -1.01
N GLU A 66 0.92 -8.35 0.04
CA GLU A 66 1.40 -9.75 -0.04
C GLU A 66 0.47 -10.64 -0.87
N MET A 67 -0.83 -10.34 -0.87
CA MET A 67 -1.83 -11.06 -1.66
C MET A 67 -2.54 -10.13 -2.65
N GLY A 68 -2.80 -10.66 -3.84
CA GLY A 68 -3.56 -9.96 -4.88
C GLY A 68 -3.17 -10.38 -6.29
N GLY A 69 -3.85 -9.78 -7.26
CA GLY A 69 -3.56 -9.92 -8.68
C GLY A 69 -3.94 -8.64 -9.41
N THR A 70 -3.72 -8.58 -10.72
CA THR A 70 -3.98 -7.38 -11.55
C THR A 70 -5.45 -6.93 -11.53
N THR A 71 -6.38 -7.83 -11.22
CA THR A 71 -7.82 -7.56 -11.13
C THR A 71 -8.35 -7.53 -9.70
N SER A 72 -7.47 -7.50 -8.68
CA SER A 72 -7.91 -7.46 -7.28
C SER A 72 -8.52 -6.10 -6.91
N HIS A 73 -9.26 -6.09 -5.81
CA HIS A 73 -9.80 -4.85 -5.23
C HIS A 73 -8.69 -3.80 -4.99
N THR A 74 -7.53 -4.24 -4.47
CA THR A 74 -6.37 -3.37 -4.28
C THR A 74 -5.90 -2.75 -5.60
N ALA A 75 -5.78 -3.56 -6.66
CA ALA A 75 -5.30 -3.10 -7.96
C ALA A 75 -6.27 -2.13 -8.65
N ILE A 76 -7.58 -2.33 -8.48
CA ILE A 76 -8.60 -1.42 -9.01
C ILE A 76 -8.52 -0.08 -8.28
N ILE A 77 -8.57 -0.09 -6.95
CA ILE A 77 -8.63 1.16 -6.17
C ILE A 77 -7.35 1.99 -6.30
N CYS A 78 -6.18 1.35 -6.39
CA CYS A 78 -4.91 2.07 -6.58
C CYS A 78 -4.85 2.73 -7.97
N ARG A 79 -5.44 2.13 -9.00
CA ARG A 79 -5.54 2.76 -10.33
C ARG A 79 -6.51 3.94 -10.33
N GLU A 80 -7.65 3.81 -9.66
CA GLU A 80 -8.63 4.89 -9.52
C GLU A 80 -8.05 6.11 -8.77
N LEU A 81 -7.21 5.85 -7.78
CA LEU A 81 -6.56 6.89 -6.96
C LEU A 81 -5.22 7.37 -7.56
N CYS A 82 -4.79 6.83 -8.70
CA CYS A 82 -3.49 7.12 -9.32
C CYS A 82 -2.29 6.87 -8.38
N ILE A 83 -2.38 5.85 -7.53
CA ILE A 83 -1.33 5.47 -6.56
C ILE A 83 -0.53 4.29 -7.15
N PRO A 84 0.82 4.38 -7.22
CA PRO A 84 1.67 3.26 -7.62
C PRO A 84 1.44 2.03 -6.74
N CYS A 85 1.31 0.86 -7.37
CA CYS A 85 0.96 -0.36 -6.63
C CYS A 85 1.61 -1.63 -7.21
N VAL A 86 2.11 -2.47 -6.30
CA VAL A 86 2.59 -3.83 -6.56
C VAL A 86 1.85 -4.79 -5.64
N VAL A 87 1.40 -5.93 -6.16
CA VAL A 87 0.68 -6.95 -5.39
C VAL A 87 1.33 -8.33 -5.59
N GLY A 88 1.16 -9.24 -4.62
CA GLY A 88 1.77 -10.58 -4.67
C GLY A 88 3.28 -10.54 -4.50
#